data_AF-A0A2M8S8B0-F1
#
_entry.id   AF-A0A2M8S8B0-F1
#
_cell.length_a   1.000
_cell.length_b   1.000
_cell.length_c   1.000
_cell.angle_alpha   90.00
_cell.angle_beta   90.00
_cell.angle_gamma   90.00
#
_symmetry.space_group_name_H-M   'P 1'
#
loop_
_entity.id
_entity.type
_entity.pdbx_description
1 polymer ?
#
loop_
_entity_poly.entity_id
_entity_poly.type
_entity_poly.pdbx_seq_one_letter_code
_entity_poly.pdbx_strand_id
1 'polypeptide(L)'
;MAGISAEYFASKVKQACSESDLVVRVAVIAESHHQVKLRIFLKDRTVITTYYNDENRKTGFALLRENLRVFGADNANGIWHWHPFEDPTGHVRSETEITFEEFLARVENLVPK
;
A
#
# COMPACT_ATOMS: atom_id res chain seq x y z
N MET A 1 3.18 11.87 -6.04
CA MET A 1 4.58 11.45 -6.22
C MET A 1 4.93 11.47 -7.71
N ALA A 2 5.10 12.66 -8.28
CA ALA A 2 5.56 12.78 -9.67
C ALA A 2 7.09 12.60 -9.72
N GLY A 3 7.56 11.63 -10.52
CA GLY A 3 8.98 11.52 -10.89
C GLY A 3 9.88 10.83 -9.86
N ILE A 4 9.35 9.95 -9.01
CA ILE A 4 10.18 9.15 -8.11
C ILE A 4 10.50 7.77 -8.71
N SER A 5 11.70 7.25 -8.43
CA SER A 5 12.10 5.91 -8.85
C SER A 5 11.43 4.81 -8.01
N ALA A 6 11.39 3.59 -8.54
CA ALA A 6 10.96 2.42 -7.78
C ALA A 6 11.73 2.22 -6.47
N GLU A 7 13.05 2.47 -6.49
CA GLU A 7 13.90 2.42 -5.30
C GLU A 7 13.49 3.47 -4.26
N TYR A 8 13.23 4.70 -4.69
CA TYR A 8 12.80 5.77 -3.77
C TYR A 8 11.44 5.44 -3.14
N PHE A 9 10.47 4.97 -3.93
CA PHE A 9 9.19 4.48 -3.41
C PHE A 9 9.40 3.39 -2.35
N ALA A 10 10.24 2.39 -2.63
CA ALA A 10 10.52 1.32 -1.70
C ALA A 10 11.16 1.81 -0.39
N SER A 11 12.07 2.80 -0.47
CA SER A 11 12.68 3.42 0.71
C SER A 11 11.65 4.14 1.58
N LYS A 12 10.69 4.84 0.98
CA LYS A 12 9.60 5.51 1.70
C LYS A 12 8.65 4.53 2.39
N VAL A 13 8.27 3.46 1.70
CA VAL A 13 7.49 2.38 2.32
C VAL A 13 8.23 1.78 3.51
N LYS A 14 9.54 1.49 3.38
CA LYS A 14 10.37 0.95 4.47
C LYS A 14 10.50 1.93 5.64
N GLN A 15 10.64 3.23 5.36
CA GLN A 15 10.69 4.27 6.38
C GLN A 15 9.38 4.30 7.20
N ALA A 16 8.23 4.42 6.53
CA ALA A 16 6.93 4.41 7.19
C ALA A 16 6.70 3.12 8.01
N CYS A 17 7.13 1.97 7.48
CA CYS A 17 7.05 0.71 8.20
C CYS A 17 7.91 0.67 9.47
N SER A 18 9.07 1.34 9.48
CA SER A 18 9.97 1.37 10.65
C SER A 18 9.42 2.22 11.80
N GLU A 19 8.46 3.09 11.53
CA GLU A 19 7.80 3.97 12.49
C GLU A 19 6.50 3.36 13.06
N SER A 20 6.06 2.21 12.54
CA SER A 20 4.80 1.55 12.91
C SER A 20 5.05 0.35 13.83
N ASP A 21 4.41 0.36 15.00
CA ASP A 21 4.42 -0.77 15.94
C ASP A 21 3.69 -2.02 15.41
N LEU A 22 2.87 -1.87 14.37
CA LEU A 22 2.08 -2.97 13.81
C LEU A 22 2.92 -3.85 12.87
N VAL A 23 3.98 -3.29 12.28
CA VAL A 23 4.78 -3.96 11.25
C VAL A 23 5.82 -4.90 11.88
N VAL A 24 5.79 -6.16 11.45
CA VAL A 24 6.75 -7.18 11.86
C VAL A 24 7.91 -7.28 10.89
N ARG A 25 7.63 -7.21 9.58
CA ARG A 25 8.63 -7.41 8.53
C ARG A 25 8.19 -6.81 7.21
N VAL A 26 9.15 -6.30 6.44
CA VAL A 26 9.00 -5.93 5.04
C VAL A 26 9.80 -6.90 4.16
N ALA A 27 9.19 -7.41 3.09
CA ALA A 27 9.83 -8.27 2.10
C ALA A 27 9.68 -7.69 0.70
N VAL A 28 10.76 -7.68 -0.06
CA VAL A 28 10.73 -7.38 -1.50
C VAL A 28 10.28 -8.63 -2.24
N ILE A 29 9.22 -8.52 -3.02
CA ILE A 29 8.64 -9.64 -3.77
C ILE A 29 9.05 -9.60 -5.24
N ALA A 30 9.13 -8.41 -5.80
CA ALA A 30 9.66 -8.16 -7.13
C ALA A 30 10.29 -6.77 -7.16
N GLU A 31 11.41 -6.64 -7.85
CA GLU A 31 12.10 -5.38 -8.03
C GLU A 31 12.78 -5.38 -9.40
N SER A 32 12.65 -4.26 -10.09
CA SER A 32 13.27 -3.98 -11.38
C SER A 32 13.59 -2.48 -11.42
N HIS A 33 14.17 -2.01 -12.52
CA HIS A 33 14.49 -0.60 -12.66
C HIS A 33 13.26 0.32 -12.49
N HIS A 34 12.10 -0.12 -12.99
CA HIS A 34 10.89 0.70 -13.05
C HIS A 34 9.80 0.30 -12.06
N GLN A 35 9.90 -0.88 -11.46
CA GLN A 35 8.80 -1.48 -10.70
C GLN A 35 9.29 -2.11 -9.42
N VAL A 36 8.49 -1.97 -8.37
CA VAL A 36 8.70 -2.66 -7.09
C VAL A 36 7.38 -3.17 -6.52
N LYS A 37 7.44 -4.35 -5.91
CA LYS A 37 6.36 -4.96 -5.16
C LYS A 37 6.86 -5.37 -3.78
N LEU A 38 6.21 -4.88 -2.73
CA LEU A 38 6.56 -5.21 -1.35
C LEU A 38 5.43 -5.97 -0.66
N ARG A 39 5.79 -6.79 0.32
CA ARG A 39 4.88 -7.39 1.31
C ARG A 39 5.29 -6.94 2.70
N ILE A 40 4.33 -6.38 3.43
CA ILE A 40 4.50 -5.92 4.80
C ILE A 40 3.65 -6.84 5.68
N PHE A 41 4.30 -7.58 6.57
CA PHE A 41 3.66 -8.53 7.48
C PHE A 41 3.32 -7.83 8.79
N LEU A 42 2.07 -7.96 9.23
CA LEU A 42 1.54 -7.31 10.42
C LEU A 42 1.38 -8.30 11.57
N LYS A 43 1.29 -7.80 12.81
CA LYS A 43 1.17 -8.61 14.03
C LYS A 43 -0.07 -9.49 14.07
N ASP A 44 -1.20 -9.01 13.55
CA ASP A 44 -2.48 -9.74 13.50
C ASP A 44 -2.55 -10.80 12.37
N ARG A 45 -1.40 -11.10 11.73
CA ARG A 45 -1.24 -12.02 10.59
C ARG A 45 -1.86 -11.52 9.28
N THR A 46 -2.37 -10.29 9.22
CA THR A 46 -2.68 -9.65 7.93
C THR A 46 -1.41 -9.20 7.23
N VAL A 47 -1.54 -8.94 5.93
CA VAL A 47 -0.42 -8.56 5.06
C VAL A 47 -0.82 -7.36 4.22
N ILE A 48 -0.02 -6.30 4.20
CA ILE A 48 -0.15 -5.26 3.19
C ILE A 48 0.72 -5.64 1.99
N THR A 49 0.17 -5.56 0.79
CA THR A 49 0.94 -5.58 -0.46
C THR A 49 0.98 -4.20 -1.07
N THR A 50 2.15 -3.78 -1.53
CA THR A 50 2.31 -2.55 -2.31
C THR A 50 2.79 -2.89 -3.72
N TYR A 51 2.42 -2.06 -4.68
CA TYR A 51 2.93 -2.07 -6.04
C TYR A 51 3.17 -0.63 -6.48
N TYR A 52 4.29 -0.41 -7.17
CA TYR A 52 4.58 0.84 -7.84
C TYR A 52 5.29 0.58 -9.17
N ASN A 53 4.92 1.35 -10.19
CA ASN A 53 5.56 1.40 -11.50
C ASN A 53 5.77 2.86 -11.90
N ASP A 54 7.02 3.29 -12.10
CA ASP A 54 7.35 4.69 -12.39
C ASP A 54 7.06 5.11 -13.85
N GLU A 55 7.15 4.20 -14.82
CA GLU A 55 6.87 4.48 -16.24
C GLU A 55 5.43 4.93 -16.47
N ASN A 56 4.48 4.24 -15.82
CA ASN A 56 3.05 4.53 -15.96
C ASN A 56 2.42 5.12 -14.68
N ARG A 57 3.24 5.36 -13.66
CA ARG A 57 2.85 5.92 -12.35
C ARG A 57 1.77 5.12 -11.62
N LYS A 58 1.56 3.84 -11.96
CA LYS A 58 0.57 3.01 -11.26
C LYS A 58 1.06 2.70 -9.86
N THR A 59 0.22 2.97 -8.88
CA THR A 59 0.46 2.70 -7.47
C THR A 59 -0.74 1.97 -6.90
N GLY A 60 -0.48 0.94 -6.09
CA GLY A 60 -1.55 0.18 -5.43
C GLY A 60 -1.12 -0.31 -4.05
N PHE A 61 -2.07 -0.27 -3.13
CA PHE A 61 -1.98 -0.76 -1.76
C PHE A 61 -3.16 -1.68 -1.49
N ALA A 62 -2.92 -2.81 -0.85
CA ALA A 62 -3.98 -3.72 -0.44
C ALA A 62 -3.65 -4.39 0.89
N LEU A 63 -4.58 -4.30 1.84
CA LEU A 63 -4.58 -5.09 3.06
C LEU A 63 -5.25 -6.44 2.76
N LEU A 64 -4.54 -7.51 3.07
CA LEU A 64 -4.96 -8.88 2.84
C LEU A 64 -5.18 -9.60 4.16
N ARG A 65 -6.33 -10.27 4.28
CA ARG A 65 -6.63 -11.26 5.32
C ARG A 65 -6.90 -12.59 4.64
N GLU A 66 -6.17 -13.64 5.02
CA GLU A 66 -6.31 -14.97 4.40
C GLU A 66 -6.21 -14.94 2.85
N ASN A 67 -5.31 -14.11 2.33
CA ASN A 67 -5.11 -13.84 0.88
C ASN A 67 -6.27 -13.12 0.16
N LEU A 68 -7.30 -12.68 0.87
CA LEU A 68 -8.38 -11.86 0.32
C LEU A 68 -8.15 -10.38 0.63
N ARG A 69 -8.35 -9.51 -0.36
CA ARG A 69 -8.30 -8.06 -0.17
C ARG A 69 -9.49 -7.64 0.68
N VAL A 70 -9.20 -7.09 1.86
CA VAL A 70 -10.21 -6.54 2.77
C VAL A 70 -10.18 -5.02 2.84
N PHE A 71 -9.13 -4.36 2.37
CA PHE A 71 -9.06 -2.89 2.26
C PHE A 71 -7.98 -2.53 1.23
N GLY A 72 -8.08 -1.39 0.57
CA GLY A 72 -7.12 -1.03 -0.47
C GLY A 72 -7.18 0.43 -0.90
N ALA A 73 -6.19 0.83 -1.69
CA ALA A 73 -6.19 2.08 -2.42
C ALA A 73 -5.34 1.92 -3.68
N ASP A 74 -5.77 2.50 -4.80
CA ASP A 74 -4.97 2.56 -6.02
C ASP A 74 -5.35 3.77 -6.86
N ASN A 75 -4.58 4.01 -7.91
CA ASN A 75 -4.77 5.14 -8.82
C ASN A 75 -5.24 4.76 -10.23
N ALA A 76 -6.13 3.76 -10.35
CA ALA A 76 -6.61 3.33 -11.67
C ALA A 76 -7.14 4.51 -12.50
N ASN A 77 -6.76 4.51 -13.79
CA ASN A 77 -7.09 5.60 -14.72
C ASN A 77 -6.60 7.00 -14.26
N GLY A 78 -5.55 7.05 -13.43
CA GLY A 78 -4.97 8.29 -12.91
C GLY A 78 -5.80 8.95 -11.80
N ILE A 79 -6.85 8.29 -11.32
CA ILE A 79 -7.72 8.78 -10.25
C ILE A 79 -7.50 7.89 -9.04
N TRP A 80 -7.20 8.50 -7.89
CA TRP A 80 -7.09 7.77 -6.65
C TRP A 80 -8.46 7.40 -6.10
N HIS A 81 -8.60 6.16 -5.64
CA HIS A 81 -9.75 5.71 -4.88
C HIS A 81 -9.33 4.77 -3.75
N TRP A 82 -10.18 4.76 -2.73
CA TRP A 82 -10.17 3.78 -1.66
C TRP A 82 -11.06 2.60 -2.05
N HIS A 83 -10.64 1.41 -1.62
CA HIS A 83 -11.45 0.20 -1.54
C HIS A 83 -11.75 -0.04 -0.04
N PRO A 84 -12.92 0.40 0.46
CA PRO A 84 -13.24 0.39 1.89
C PRO A 84 -13.24 -1.00 2.54
N PHE A 85 -13.21 -1.04 3.87
CA PHE A 85 -13.20 -2.30 4.61
C PHE A 85 -14.55 -3.02 4.55
N GLU A 86 -15.63 -2.23 4.58
CA GLU A 86 -17.02 -2.67 4.55
C GLU A 86 -17.46 -3.13 3.16
N ASP A 87 -16.86 -2.55 2.12
CA ASP A 87 -17.04 -2.95 0.72
C ASP A 87 -15.69 -2.91 -0.02
N PRO A 88 -14.92 -4.00 0.02
CA PRO A 88 -13.63 -4.08 -0.66
C PRO A 88 -13.73 -4.05 -2.19
N THR A 89 -14.93 -4.08 -2.78
CA THR A 89 -15.15 -3.96 -4.23
C THR A 89 -15.56 -2.55 -4.66
N GLY A 90 -15.97 -1.73 -3.69
CA GLY A 90 -16.34 -0.34 -3.88
C GLY A 90 -15.15 0.54 -4.26
N HIS A 91 -15.44 1.63 -4.98
CA HIS A 91 -14.47 2.63 -5.38
C HIS A 91 -14.90 3.99 -4.83
N VAL A 92 -14.29 4.40 -3.72
CA VAL A 92 -14.54 5.71 -3.12
C VAL A 92 -13.45 6.65 -3.57
N ARG A 93 -13.78 7.56 -4.50
CA ARG A 93 -12.84 8.54 -5.04
C ARG A 93 -12.18 9.35 -3.92
N SER A 94 -10.87 9.52 -4.03
CA SER A 94 -10.08 10.46 -3.24
C SER A 94 -9.86 11.75 -4.04
N GLU A 95 -9.97 12.90 -3.37
CA GLU A 95 -9.68 14.21 -3.99
C GLU A 95 -8.17 14.43 -4.13
N THR A 96 -7.39 13.78 -3.28
CA THR A 96 -5.94 13.86 -3.23
C THR A 96 -5.28 12.51 -3.52
N GLU A 97 -3.99 12.56 -3.83
CA GLU A 97 -3.17 11.37 -3.86
C GLU A 97 -3.08 10.70 -2.49
N ILE A 98 -3.17 9.37 -2.49
CA ILE A 98 -3.07 8.55 -1.28
C ILE A 98 -1.62 8.10 -1.16
N THR A 99 -0.96 8.46 -0.06
CA THR A 99 0.39 7.98 0.22
C THR A 99 0.37 6.65 0.97
N PHE A 100 1.51 5.96 1.03
CA PHE A 100 1.60 4.73 1.82
C PHE A 100 1.45 5.02 3.32
N GLU A 101 1.95 6.15 3.80
CA GLU A 101 1.79 6.60 5.19
C GLU A 101 0.31 6.80 5.55
N GLU A 102 -0.46 7.47 4.68
CA GLU A 102 -1.90 7.63 4.88
C GLU A 102 -2.62 6.28 4.87
N PHE A 103 -2.26 5.40 3.92
CA PHE A 103 -2.83 4.06 3.84
C PHE A 103 -2.54 3.24 5.11
N LEU A 104 -1.28 3.26 5.59
CA LEU A 104 -0.85 2.53 6.78
C LEU A 104 -1.56 3.06 8.03
N ALA A 105 -1.68 4.38 8.20
CA ALA A 105 -2.41 4.97 9.31
C ALA A 105 -3.89 4.54 9.35
N ARG A 106 -4.54 4.38 8.18
CA ARG A 106 -5.90 3.81 8.15
C ARG A 106 -5.92 2.34 8.52
N VAL A 107 -4.94 1.55 8.06
CA VAL A 107 -4.82 0.13 8.44
C VAL A 107 -4.66 -0.02 9.96
N GLU A 108 -3.85 0.82 10.61
CA GLU A 108 -3.64 0.80 12.07
C GLU A 108 -4.92 1.07 12.88
N ASN A 109 -5.92 1.71 12.28
CA ASN A 109 -7.24 1.91 12.88
C ASN A 109 -8.23 0.76 12.59
N LEU A 110 -7.93 -0.10 11.61
CA LEU A 110 -8.79 -1.20 11.16
C LEU A 110 -8.39 -2.55 11.77
N VAL A 111 -7.12 -2.71 12.16
CA VAL A 111 -6.61 -3.97 12.72
C VAL A 111 -6.28 -3.86 14.21
N PRO A 112 -6.43 -4.95 14.98
CA PRO A 112 -5.95 -5.00 16.36
C PRO A 112 -4.44 -4.78 16.43
N LYS A 113 -3.99 -4.06 17.47
CA LYS A 113 -2.57 -3.78 17.75
C LYS A 113 -1.85 -4.96 18.38
#